data_AF-A0ABD3N541-F1
#
_entry.id   AF-A0ABD3N541-F1
#
_cell.length_a   1.000
_cell.length_b   1.000
_cell.length_c   1.000
_cell.angle_alpha   90.00
_cell.angle_beta   90.00
_cell.angle_gamma   90.00
#
_symmetry.space_group_name_H-M   'P 1'
#
loop_
_entity.id
_entity.type
_entity.pdbx_description
1 polymer ?
#
loop_
_entity_poly.entity_id
_entity_poly.type
_entity_poly.pdbx_seq_one_letter_code
_entity_poly.pdbx_strand_id
1 'polypeptide(L)'
;MQLTHFRRTLLTMRLFSSPNNVHPPSQYVLDTDGSKWRLCAGCAVFNSRNELLIGERIGKQGSWQAPQGGVDATVTNGEMETVAQAAARELFEEVGLETGKHVLLETLMTPMKCRYKTEGTKSWLEKAGFAGQELNWIAFRCADSGLETDPNSACNLSGLNGEAAEFSSVKWKSLDWVIENVWEAKRGPYEALRDGCVHINKNWEDRCAQFDLSGKWYRDSTRSEGLKEALMARGISEETAIKHAEEPYVQKWQRLKANGPSEFKVITYDRDTGTIRRELIYPIGKFKEVYEGKSMLFGGSDGGLIERQCFYCAEQDADDKIAHVTMSVTPRGREESRRFVRNGELVLRRSFWHSWRTDKIVSTEVFVKCLE
;
A
#
# COMPACT_ATOMS: atom_id res chain seq x y z
N MET A 1 1.72 -6.00 60.31
CA MET A 1 2.92 -5.97 59.43
C MET A 1 2.40 -5.80 58.01
N GLN A 2 2.82 -4.74 57.32
CA GLN A 2 2.13 -4.10 56.19
C GLN A 2 1.96 -5.01 54.95
N LEU A 3 0.75 -5.02 54.38
CA LEU A 3 0.46 -5.43 53.02
C LEU A 3 0.46 -4.18 52.12
N THR A 4 1.45 -4.05 51.26
CA THR A 4 1.57 -2.97 50.27
C THR A 4 0.59 -3.16 49.12
N HIS A 5 -0.34 -2.21 48.99
CA HIS A 5 -1.22 -2.01 47.84
C HIS A 5 -0.44 -1.40 46.66
N PHE A 6 -0.38 -2.09 45.53
CA PHE A 6 -0.04 -1.47 44.24
C PHE A 6 -1.35 -0.98 43.59
N ARG A 7 -1.59 0.34 43.60
CA ARG A 7 -2.66 0.97 42.83
C ARG A 7 -2.24 1.07 41.37
N ARG A 8 -2.96 0.38 40.47
CA ARG A 8 -3.00 0.70 39.04
C ARG A 8 -3.88 1.95 38.85
N THR A 9 -3.30 3.03 38.36
CA THR A 9 -4.04 4.24 37.98
C THR A 9 -4.73 4.01 36.64
N LEU A 10 -6.06 3.85 36.64
CA LEU A 10 -6.88 3.93 35.44
C LEU A 10 -7.09 5.40 35.07
N LEU A 11 -6.61 5.81 33.90
CA LEU A 11 -6.87 7.12 33.31
C LEU A 11 -8.33 7.16 32.82
N THR A 12 -9.11 8.15 33.25
CA THR A 12 -10.54 8.27 32.94
C THR A 12 -10.75 9.22 31.76
N MET A 13 -11.31 8.73 30.65
CA MET A 13 -11.77 9.52 29.50
C MET A 13 -13.09 10.23 29.85
N ARG A 14 -13.25 11.51 29.50
CA ARG A 14 -14.51 12.27 29.65
C ARG A 14 -14.86 12.94 28.32
N LEU A 15 -16.14 13.24 28.09
CA LEU A 15 -16.70 13.78 26.85
C LEU A 15 -16.98 15.29 26.96
N PHE A 16 -16.89 16.04 25.86
CA PHE A 16 -17.37 17.42 25.75
C PHE A 16 -18.13 17.61 24.42
N SER A 17 -19.34 18.17 24.46
CA SER A 17 -20.13 18.54 23.27
C SER A 17 -20.03 20.04 22.98
N SER A 18 -20.00 20.45 21.71
CA SER A 18 -20.21 21.84 21.27
C SER A 18 -21.28 21.89 20.16
N PRO A 19 -22.13 22.94 20.08
CA PRO A 19 -23.24 23.00 19.15
C PRO A 19 -22.82 23.68 17.82
N ASN A 20 -23.28 23.09 16.71
CA ASN A 20 -23.17 23.50 15.30
C ASN A 20 -21.96 22.92 14.51
N ASN A 21 -22.32 22.16 13.47
CA ASN A 21 -21.56 21.18 12.68
C ASN A 21 -21.11 19.94 13.48
N VAL A 22 -21.88 18.86 13.30
CA VAL A 22 -21.85 17.62 14.08
C VAL A 22 -20.65 16.76 13.68
N HIS A 23 -19.43 17.24 13.92
CA HIS A 23 -18.33 16.31 14.08
C HIS A 23 -18.44 15.72 15.49
N PRO A 24 -18.32 14.38 15.63
CA PRO A 24 -18.32 13.74 16.93
C PRO A 24 -17.25 14.34 17.86
N PRO A 25 -17.51 14.37 19.17
CA PRO A 25 -16.52 14.86 20.13
C PRO A 25 -15.22 14.05 20.01
N SER A 26 -14.06 14.71 19.94
CA SER A 26 -12.78 14.00 19.90
C SER A 26 -12.36 13.51 21.29
N GLN A 27 -11.71 12.35 21.34
CA GLN A 27 -11.01 11.84 22.51
C GLN A 27 -9.82 12.73 22.87
N TYR A 28 -9.31 12.58 24.10
CA TYR A 28 -8.18 13.35 24.58
C TYR A 28 -7.41 12.65 25.70
N VAL A 29 -6.17 13.10 25.89
CA VAL A 29 -5.29 12.66 26.97
C VAL A 29 -5.07 13.81 27.96
N LEU A 30 -5.13 13.51 29.25
CA LEU A 30 -4.81 14.45 30.32
C LEU A 30 -3.39 14.21 30.80
N ASP A 31 -2.67 15.30 31.00
CA ASP A 31 -1.36 15.26 31.65
C ASP A 31 -1.47 15.49 33.16
N THR A 32 -0.38 15.25 33.89
CA THR A 32 -0.36 15.37 35.36
C THR A 32 -0.58 16.80 35.85
N ASP A 33 -0.26 17.80 35.02
CA ASP A 33 -0.50 19.22 35.30
C ASP A 33 -1.94 19.68 34.93
N GLY A 34 -2.78 18.76 34.45
CA GLY A 34 -4.15 19.04 34.01
C GLY A 34 -4.28 19.46 32.55
N SER A 35 -3.16 19.56 31.81
CA SER A 35 -3.17 19.90 30.38
C SER A 35 -3.93 18.87 29.57
N LYS A 36 -4.81 19.35 28.69
CA LYS A 36 -5.68 18.52 27.83
C LYS A 36 -5.12 18.48 26.41
N TRP A 37 -4.84 17.29 25.89
CA TRP A 37 -4.29 17.06 24.56
C TRP A 37 -5.32 16.36 23.68
N ARG A 38 -5.75 16.97 22.57
CA ARG A 38 -6.66 16.31 21.63
C ARG A 38 -5.96 15.08 21.05
N LEU A 39 -6.61 13.93 21.14
CA LEU A 39 -6.07 12.68 20.60
C LEU A 39 -6.29 12.67 19.09
N CYS A 40 -5.20 12.51 18.34
CA CYS A 40 -5.22 12.48 16.88
C CYS A 40 -4.52 11.22 16.37
N ALA A 41 -4.99 10.73 15.22
CA ALA A 41 -4.37 9.65 14.47
C ALA A 41 -3.68 10.21 13.22
N GLY A 42 -2.45 9.78 12.96
CA GLY A 42 -1.71 10.10 11.75
C GLY A 42 -1.51 8.85 10.89
N CYS A 43 -1.65 9.00 9.57
CA CYS A 43 -1.59 7.88 8.62
C CYS A 43 -0.24 7.83 7.94
N ALA A 44 0.66 6.98 8.42
CA ALA A 44 1.98 6.79 7.81
C ALA A 44 1.93 5.69 6.74
N VAL A 45 1.45 6.02 5.54
CA VAL A 45 1.45 5.07 4.41
C VAL A 45 2.80 5.10 3.72
N PHE A 46 3.45 3.95 3.60
CA PHE A 46 4.74 3.80 2.92
C PHE A 46 4.64 2.98 1.63
N ASN A 47 5.37 3.38 0.60
CA ASN A 47 5.52 2.61 -0.64
C ASN A 47 6.66 1.59 -0.56
N SER A 48 6.98 0.89 -1.65
CA SER A 48 8.06 -0.11 -1.69
C SER A 48 9.45 0.45 -1.44
N ARG A 49 9.64 1.76 -1.61
CA ARG A 49 10.90 2.49 -1.41
C ARG A 49 11.00 3.16 -0.05
N ASN A 50 10.10 2.83 0.89
CA ASN A 50 10.01 3.47 2.20
C ASN A 50 9.76 5.00 2.13
N GLU A 51 9.18 5.48 1.03
CA GLU A 51 8.71 6.86 0.93
C GLU A 51 7.31 6.97 1.53
N LEU A 52 7.04 8.09 2.21
CA LEU A 52 5.77 8.43 2.84
C LEU A 52 4.82 9.09 1.83
N LEU A 53 3.55 8.73 1.89
CA LEU A 53 2.47 9.42 1.18
C LEU A 53 2.16 10.74 1.88
N ILE A 54 2.25 11.85 1.15
CA ILE A 54 1.91 13.18 1.66
C ILE A 54 0.99 13.90 0.67
N GLY A 55 0.07 14.70 1.21
CA GLY A 55 -0.82 15.58 0.47
C GLY A 55 -0.47 17.06 0.68
N GLU A 56 -0.65 17.87 -0.37
CA GLU A 56 -0.55 19.33 -0.29
C GLU A 56 -1.87 19.91 0.19
N ARG A 57 -1.84 20.67 1.29
CA ARG A 57 -3.05 21.22 1.90
C ARG A 57 -3.75 22.23 0.99
N ILE A 58 -5.06 22.10 0.83
CA ILE A 58 -5.88 23.11 0.17
C ILE A 58 -5.76 24.45 0.90
N GLY A 59 -5.61 25.52 0.13
CA GLY A 59 -5.46 26.89 0.65
C GLY A 59 -4.10 27.20 1.28
N LYS A 60 -3.14 26.26 1.29
CA LYS A 60 -1.78 26.46 1.80
C LYS A 60 -0.75 25.80 0.86
N GLN A 61 -0.52 26.44 -0.28
CA GLN A 61 0.43 25.96 -1.28
C GLN A 61 1.83 25.76 -0.67
N GLY A 62 2.48 24.66 -1.02
CA GLY A 62 3.77 24.24 -0.47
C GLY A 62 3.70 23.59 0.91
N SER A 63 2.53 23.54 1.56
CA SER A 63 2.37 22.88 2.86
C SER A 63 1.97 21.42 2.68
N TRP A 64 2.93 20.52 2.84
CA TRP A 64 2.72 19.07 2.70
C TRP A 64 2.60 18.37 4.07
N GLN A 65 1.71 17.40 4.17
CA GLN A 65 1.57 16.54 5.35
C GLN A 65 0.99 15.17 4.97
N ALA A 66 1.19 14.16 5.80
CA ALA A 66 0.43 12.92 5.75
C ALA A 66 -1.04 13.14 6.18
N PRO A 67 -1.97 12.24 5.79
CA PRO A 67 -3.35 12.29 6.26
C PRO A 67 -3.47 12.14 7.78
N GLN A 68 -4.34 12.89 8.42
CA GLN A 68 -4.43 12.90 9.89
C GLN A 68 -5.65 13.65 10.45
N GLY A 69 -6.34 13.03 11.40
CA GLY A 69 -7.44 13.69 12.11
C GLY A 69 -7.68 13.21 13.53
N GLY A 70 -8.89 13.49 14.04
CA GLY A 70 -9.23 13.27 15.44
C GLY A 70 -9.65 11.82 15.68
N VAL A 71 -9.39 11.30 16.89
CA VAL A 71 -10.00 10.02 17.30
C VAL A 71 -11.36 10.31 17.92
N ASP A 72 -12.42 9.71 17.40
CA ASP A 72 -13.79 9.99 17.81
C ASP A 72 -14.12 9.37 19.17
N ALA A 73 -14.79 10.14 20.01
CA ALA A 73 -15.24 9.70 21.33
C ALA A 73 -16.68 9.18 21.32
N THR A 74 -17.33 9.12 20.16
CA THR A 74 -18.63 8.46 20.03
C THR A 74 -18.47 6.96 20.24
N VAL A 75 -19.36 6.40 21.06
CA VAL A 75 -19.42 4.96 21.30
C VAL A 75 -20.33 4.34 20.26
N THR A 76 -19.77 3.44 19.45
CA THR A 76 -20.51 2.66 18.45
C THR A 76 -20.43 1.19 18.85
N ASN A 77 -21.57 0.51 18.93
CA ASN A 77 -21.64 -0.90 19.36
C ASN A 77 -20.96 -1.19 20.72
N GLY A 78 -20.94 -0.22 21.63
CA GLY A 78 -20.34 -0.36 22.96
C GLY A 78 -18.84 -0.07 23.02
N GLU A 79 -18.19 0.27 21.91
CA GLU A 79 -16.76 0.57 21.84
C GLU A 79 -16.50 2.00 21.36
N MET A 80 -15.44 2.63 21.85
CA MET A 80 -14.94 3.91 21.32
C MET A 80 -13.98 3.64 20.16
N GLU A 81 -13.84 4.61 19.26
CA GLU A 81 -12.90 4.52 18.15
C GLU A 81 -11.45 4.37 18.67
N THR A 82 -10.73 3.39 18.15
CA THR A 82 -9.29 3.24 18.41
C THR A 82 -8.47 4.14 17.48
N VAL A 83 -7.22 4.44 17.84
CA VAL A 83 -6.31 5.21 16.97
C VAL A 83 -6.15 4.55 15.57
N ALA A 84 -6.15 3.22 15.51
CA ALA A 84 -6.05 2.49 14.23
C ALA A 84 -7.31 2.63 13.37
N GLN A 85 -8.50 2.58 13.99
CA GLN A 85 -9.78 2.82 13.30
C GLN A 85 -9.86 4.26 12.80
N ALA A 86 -9.49 5.23 13.64
CA ALA A 86 -9.42 6.65 13.26
C ALA A 86 -8.46 6.84 12.08
N ALA A 87 -7.24 6.29 12.13
CA ALA A 87 -6.31 6.37 11.01
C ALA A 87 -6.89 5.77 9.71
N ALA A 88 -7.57 4.62 9.78
CA ALA A 88 -8.21 4.03 8.61
C ALA A 88 -9.35 4.90 8.06
N ARG A 89 -10.15 5.52 8.93
CA ARG A 89 -11.23 6.45 8.56
C ARG A 89 -10.67 7.72 7.90
N GLU A 90 -9.73 8.40 8.54
CA GLU A 90 -9.11 9.64 8.03
C GLU A 90 -8.41 9.38 6.68
N LEU A 91 -7.74 8.23 6.54
CA LEU A 91 -7.12 7.83 5.28
C LEU A 91 -8.16 7.66 4.16
N PHE A 92 -9.35 7.13 4.47
CA PHE A 92 -10.43 7.04 3.51
C PHE A 92 -11.05 8.41 3.22
N GLU A 93 -11.34 9.21 4.23
CA GLU A 93 -12.00 10.51 4.12
C GLU A 93 -11.17 11.53 3.34
N GLU A 94 -9.86 11.60 3.62
CA GLU A 94 -8.97 12.61 3.04
C GLU A 94 -8.37 12.21 1.68
N VAL A 95 -8.09 10.92 1.46
CA VAL A 95 -7.40 10.44 0.25
C VAL A 95 -8.05 9.23 -0.44
N GLY A 96 -9.17 8.72 0.06
CA GLY A 96 -9.94 7.63 -0.57
C GLY A 96 -9.28 6.26 -0.52
N LEU A 97 -8.24 6.08 0.30
CA LEU A 97 -7.55 4.80 0.42
C LEU A 97 -8.21 3.92 1.49
N GLU A 98 -8.26 2.62 1.24
CA GLU A 98 -9.01 1.65 2.06
C GLU A 98 -8.04 0.61 2.60
N THR A 99 -8.11 0.34 3.89
CA THR A 99 -7.33 -0.73 4.52
C THR A 99 -7.82 -2.10 4.03
N GLY A 100 -6.90 -3.00 3.68
CA GLY A 100 -7.21 -4.32 3.11
C GLY A 100 -7.34 -4.34 1.59
N LYS A 101 -7.46 -3.17 0.96
CA LYS A 101 -7.56 -3.03 -0.51
C LYS A 101 -6.39 -2.25 -1.09
N HIS A 102 -6.20 -1.02 -0.62
CA HIS A 102 -5.14 -0.14 -1.12
C HIS A 102 -3.87 -0.22 -0.27
N VAL A 103 -4.05 -0.42 1.04
CA VAL A 103 -2.96 -0.45 2.02
C VAL A 103 -3.19 -1.57 3.04
N LEU A 104 -2.12 -2.10 3.63
CA LEU A 104 -2.16 -3.07 4.72
C LEU A 104 -1.52 -2.48 5.97
N LEU A 105 -2.09 -2.79 7.14
CA LEU A 105 -1.56 -2.33 8.42
C LEU A 105 -0.20 -2.98 8.70
N GLU A 106 0.81 -2.17 9.02
CA GLU A 106 2.09 -2.68 9.53
C GLU A 106 1.98 -2.86 11.04
N THR A 107 2.51 -3.98 11.55
CA THR A 107 2.52 -4.21 12.99
C THR A 107 3.59 -3.33 13.62
N LEU A 108 3.16 -2.36 14.42
CA LEU A 108 4.07 -1.46 15.13
C LEU A 108 4.68 -2.17 16.34
N MET A 109 6.02 -2.20 16.41
CA MET A 109 6.72 -2.64 17.62
C MET A 109 6.88 -1.50 18.64
N THR A 110 6.80 -0.25 18.20
CA THR A 110 7.05 0.94 19.03
C THR A 110 5.92 1.95 18.89
N PRO A 111 5.40 2.52 20.00
CA PRO A 111 4.47 3.64 19.95
C PRO A 111 5.12 4.86 19.29
N MET A 112 4.50 5.38 18.24
CA MET A 112 4.97 6.57 17.51
C MET A 112 4.04 7.72 17.81
N LYS A 113 4.27 8.39 18.95
CA LYS A 113 3.42 9.50 19.36
C LYS A 113 4.22 10.74 19.69
N CYS A 114 3.67 11.89 19.34
CA CYS A 114 4.27 13.18 19.61
C CYS A 114 3.20 14.18 20.01
N ARG A 115 3.49 14.96 21.05
CA ARG A 115 2.66 16.09 21.46
C ARG A 115 3.23 17.37 20.87
N TYR A 116 2.37 18.20 20.31
CA TYR A 116 2.75 19.54 19.88
C TYR A 116 1.72 20.55 20.36
N LYS A 117 2.23 21.65 20.92
CA LYS A 117 1.39 22.73 21.47
C LYS A 117 0.73 23.50 20.35
N THR A 118 -0.49 23.95 20.61
CA THR A 118 -1.19 24.91 19.74
C THR A 118 -1.40 26.25 20.40
N GLU A 119 -0.80 26.50 21.57
CA GLU A 119 -0.85 27.77 22.30
C GLU A 119 -0.30 28.95 21.47
N GLY A 120 -0.98 30.10 21.54
CA GLY A 120 -0.68 31.31 20.76
C GLY A 120 -1.27 31.36 19.35
N THR A 121 -2.02 30.35 18.90
CA THR A 121 -2.55 30.26 17.53
C THR A 121 -3.95 30.82 17.34
N LYS A 122 -4.68 31.13 18.42
CA LYS A 122 -6.11 31.52 18.41
C LYS A 122 -7.00 30.50 17.69
N SER A 123 -6.55 29.26 17.60
CA SER A 123 -7.25 28.17 16.92
C SER A 123 -8.49 27.74 17.71
N TRP A 124 -9.37 26.97 17.07
CA TRP A 124 -10.54 26.41 17.75
C TRP A 124 -10.14 25.46 18.89
N LEU A 125 -8.97 24.82 18.80
CA LEU A 125 -8.44 23.91 19.84
C LEU A 125 -8.22 24.65 21.16
N GLU A 126 -7.64 25.85 21.11
CA GLU A 126 -7.46 26.69 22.30
C GLU A 126 -8.80 27.11 22.90
N LYS A 127 -9.75 27.52 22.04
CA LYS A 127 -11.11 27.88 22.48
C LYS A 127 -11.84 26.71 23.15
N ALA A 128 -11.53 25.48 22.72
CA ALA A 128 -12.05 24.24 23.31
C ALA A 128 -11.25 23.75 24.53
N GLY A 129 -10.27 24.52 25.00
CA GLY A 129 -9.48 24.23 26.21
C GLY A 129 -8.40 23.18 26.02
N PHE A 130 -7.96 22.92 24.78
CA PHE A 130 -6.82 22.04 24.50
C PHE A 130 -5.50 22.81 24.54
N ALA A 131 -4.49 22.24 25.19
CA ALA A 131 -3.09 22.71 25.17
C ALA A 131 -2.41 22.43 23.81
N GLY A 132 -2.90 21.41 23.09
CA GLY A 132 -2.38 20.99 21.81
C GLY A 132 -2.97 19.67 21.36
N GLN A 133 -2.24 18.97 20.50
CA GLN A 133 -2.60 17.63 20.01
C GLN A 133 -1.55 16.60 20.42
N GLU A 134 -2.01 15.38 20.71
CA GLU A 134 -1.18 14.19 20.76
C GLU A 134 -1.43 13.38 19.47
N LEU A 135 -0.49 13.46 18.52
CA LEU A 135 -0.56 12.72 17.27
C LEU A 135 0.03 11.33 17.48
N ASN A 136 -0.76 10.30 17.18
CA ASN A 136 -0.36 8.90 17.25
C ASN A 136 -0.31 8.34 15.82
N TRP A 137 0.87 7.95 15.36
CA TRP A 137 1.06 7.43 14.01
C TRP A 137 0.69 5.96 13.90
N ILE A 138 -0.03 5.62 12.84
CA ILE A 138 -0.33 4.27 12.42
C ILE A 138 0.34 4.04 11.07
N ALA A 139 1.20 3.02 10.98
CA ALA A 139 1.92 2.71 9.75
C ALA A 139 1.13 1.75 8.87
N PHE A 140 1.11 2.04 7.58
CA PHE A 140 0.54 1.18 6.56
C PHE A 140 1.57 0.95 5.45
N ARG A 141 1.46 -0.18 4.76
CA ARG A 141 2.24 -0.50 3.57
C ARG A 141 1.34 -0.51 2.36
N CYS A 142 1.79 0.12 1.28
CA CYS A 142 1.13 0.12 -0.01
C CYS A 142 0.92 -1.33 -0.52
N ALA A 143 -0.31 -1.64 -0.91
CA ALA A 143 -0.70 -2.93 -1.48
C ALA A 143 -1.27 -2.79 -2.90
N ASP A 144 -1.51 -1.56 -3.37
CA ASP A 144 -2.07 -1.25 -4.68
C ASP A 144 -1.01 -0.75 -5.66
N SER A 145 -1.00 -1.31 -6.87
CA SER A 145 0.00 -1.00 -7.90
C SER A 145 -0.19 0.36 -8.56
N GLY A 146 -1.43 0.87 -8.63
CA GLY A 146 -1.72 2.22 -9.09
C GLY A 146 -1.15 3.24 -8.12
N LEU A 147 -1.47 3.07 -6.83
CA LEU A 147 -0.96 3.90 -5.74
C LEU A 147 0.58 3.88 -5.67
N GLU A 148 1.20 2.71 -5.80
CA GLU A 148 2.65 2.54 -5.80
C GLU A 148 3.34 3.29 -6.96
N THR A 149 2.75 3.28 -8.16
CA THR A 149 3.32 3.90 -9.36
C THR A 149 3.06 5.39 -9.44
N ASP A 150 1.84 5.83 -9.14
CA ASP A 150 1.44 7.22 -9.08
C ASP A 150 0.27 7.40 -8.10
N PRO A 151 0.49 8.04 -6.94
CA PRO A 151 -0.57 8.20 -5.95
C PRO A 151 -1.74 9.05 -6.46
N ASN A 152 -1.53 9.96 -7.43
CA ASN A 152 -2.61 10.76 -8.02
C ASN A 152 -3.55 9.91 -8.89
N SER A 153 -3.12 8.73 -9.32
CA SER A 153 -3.95 7.81 -10.11
C SER A 153 -4.90 6.95 -9.26
N ALA A 154 -4.63 6.86 -7.95
CA ALA A 154 -5.35 5.98 -7.03
C ALA A 154 -6.08 6.75 -5.91
N CYS A 155 -5.55 7.89 -5.47
CA CYS A 155 -6.19 8.67 -4.40
C CYS A 155 -7.41 9.44 -4.92
N ASN A 156 -8.46 9.49 -4.10
CA ASN A 156 -9.58 10.39 -4.29
C ASN A 156 -9.50 11.54 -3.29
N LEU A 157 -9.24 12.75 -3.79
CA LEU A 157 -9.04 13.96 -2.97
C LEU A 157 -10.29 14.85 -2.89
N SER A 158 -11.48 14.34 -3.24
CA SER A 158 -12.72 15.13 -3.25
C SER A 158 -13.25 15.47 -1.85
N GLY A 159 -12.70 14.85 -0.80
CA GLY A 159 -13.37 14.70 0.49
C GLY A 159 -14.46 13.63 0.38
N LEU A 160 -14.40 12.62 1.23
CA LEU A 160 -15.36 11.52 1.28
C LEU A 160 -16.11 11.51 2.61
N ASN A 161 -17.20 10.73 2.66
CA ASN A 161 -18.03 10.58 3.86
C ASN A 161 -18.65 11.88 4.41
N GLY A 162 -18.84 12.89 3.55
CA GLY A 162 -19.39 14.20 3.93
C GLY A 162 -18.35 15.22 4.40
N GLU A 163 -17.07 14.84 4.42
CA GLU A 163 -15.97 15.75 4.71
C GLU A 163 -15.59 16.60 3.49
N ALA A 164 -15.06 17.79 3.75
CA ALA A 164 -14.49 18.64 2.71
C ALA A 164 -13.10 18.14 2.30
N ALA A 165 -12.71 18.38 1.05
CA ALA A 165 -11.37 18.07 0.57
C ALA A 165 -10.27 18.72 1.45
N GLU A 166 -9.31 17.92 1.93
CA GLU A 166 -8.14 18.43 2.68
C GLU A 166 -6.94 18.72 1.76
N PHE A 167 -6.75 17.91 0.72
CA PHE A 167 -5.57 17.97 -0.15
C PHE A 167 -5.90 18.31 -1.60
N SER A 168 -5.00 19.05 -2.26
CA SER A 168 -5.08 19.36 -3.69
C SER A 168 -4.29 18.40 -4.58
N SER A 169 -3.25 17.77 -4.01
CA SER A 169 -2.40 16.82 -4.72
C SER A 169 -1.69 15.89 -3.74
N VAL A 170 -1.21 14.74 -4.21
CA VAL A 170 -0.46 13.77 -3.41
C VAL A 170 0.84 13.35 -4.08
N LYS A 171 1.83 12.96 -3.27
CA LYS A 171 3.10 12.41 -3.77
C LYS A 171 3.79 11.52 -2.74
N TRP A 172 4.70 10.69 -3.24
CA TRP A 172 5.67 9.95 -2.44
C TRP A 172 6.92 10.79 -2.17
N LYS A 173 7.36 10.86 -0.90
CA LYS A 173 8.64 11.48 -0.51
C LYS A 173 9.29 10.74 0.65
N SER A 174 10.63 10.76 0.71
CA SER A 174 11.35 10.24 1.86
C SER A 174 10.98 11.01 3.14
N LEU A 175 11.06 10.34 4.29
CA LEU A 175 10.81 10.99 5.58
C LEU A 175 11.74 12.18 5.83
N ASP A 176 13.01 12.09 5.43
CA ASP A 176 13.96 13.20 5.55
C ASP A 176 13.50 14.42 4.75
N TRP A 177 13.05 14.22 3.51
CA TRP A 177 12.47 15.31 2.71
C TRP A 177 11.25 15.90 3.41
N VAL A 178 10.39 15.07 3.99
CA VAL A 178 9.18 15.55 4.69
C VAL A 178 9.56 16.40 5.91
N ILE A 179 10.52 15.95 6.73
CA ILE A 179 11.01 16.69 7.91
C ILE A 179 11.63 18.03 7.52
N GLU A 180 12.33 18.10 6.40
CA GLU A 180 12.95 19.33 5.88
C GLU A 180 11.93 20.32 5.30
N ASN A 181 10.77 19.85 4.83
CA ASN A 181 9.79 20.66 4.10
C ASN A 181 8.47 20.87 4.86
N VAL A 182 8.26 20.19 5.99
CA VAL A 182 7.11 20.42 6.85
C VAL A 182 7.30 21.71 7.66
N TRP A 183 6.20 22.37 7.99
CA TRP A 183 6.23 23.53 8.89
C TRP A 183 6.90 23.17 10.23
N GLU A 184 7.76 24.06 10.74
CA GLU A 184 8.63 23.82 11.90
C GLU A 184 7.89 23.26 13.12
N ALA A 185 6.72 23.80 13.44
CA ALA A 185 5.91 23.33 14.58
C ALA A 185 5.43 21.87 14.43
N LYS A 186 5.38 21.34 13.21
CA LYS A 186 5.02 19.94 12.90
C LYS A 186 6.23 19.04 12.69
N ARG A 187 7.47 19.55 12.79
CA ARG A 187 8.69 18.76 12.58
C ARG A 187 8.82 17.60 13.59
N GLY A 188 8.58 17.87 14.88
CA GLY A 188 8.71 16.89 15.95
C GLY A 188 7.89 15.60 15.75
N PRO A 189 6.60 15.69 15.36
CA PRO A 189 5.82 14.50 15.00
C PRO A 189 6.42 13.64 13.89
N TYR A 190 7.02 14.23 12.85
CA TYR A 190 7.66 13.45 11.77
C TYR A 190 9.02 12.89 12.19
N GLU A 191 9.76 13.56 13.06
CA GLU A 191 10.98 13.01 13.67
C GLU A 191 10.65 11.78 14.53
N ALA A 192 9.60 11.86 15.35
CA ALA A 192 9.11 10.71 16.12
C ALA A 192 8.65 9.55 15.21
N LEU A 193 8.01 9.85 14.06
CA LEU A 193 7.66 8.85 13.06
C LEU A 193 8.92 8.20 12.46
N ARG A 194 9.90 8.99 12.03
CA ARG A 194 11.16 8.49 11.46
C ARG A 194 11.86 7.53 12.41
N ASP A 195 11.99 7.93 13.67
CA ASP A 195 12.71 7.15 14.68
C ASP A 195 11.96 5.86 15.03
N GLY A 196 10.62 5.90 15.08
CA GLY A 196 9.80 4.72 15.34
C GLY A 196 9.66 3.75 14.16
N CYS A 197 9.77 4.24 12.91
CA CYS A 197 9.65 3.43 11.70
C CYS A 197 10.95 2.74 11.28
N VAL A 198 12.08 2.95 11.95
CA VAL A 198 13.38 2.33 11.58
C VAL A 198 13.25 0.81 11.43
N HIS A 199 12.64 0.13 12.40
CA HIS A 199 12.49 -1.33 12.34
C HIS A 199 11.48 -1.77 11.27
N ILE A 200 10.41 -1.00 11.05
CA ILE A 200 9.38 -1.29 10.03
C ILE A 200 10.00 -1.21 8.63
N ASN A 201 10.73 -0.14 8.37
CA ASN A 201 11.40 0.09 7.09
C ASN A 201 12.48 -0.96 6.83
N LYS A 202 13.28 -1.30 7.87
CA LYS A 202 14.29 -2.35 7.77
C LYS A 202 13.68 -3.73 7.52
N ASN A 203 12.61 -4.08 8.22
CA ASN A 203 11.90 -5.34 8.02
C ASN A 203 11.30 -5.46 6.61
N TRP A 204 10.78 -4.35 6.05
CA TRP A 204 10.35 -4.31 4.66
C TRP A 204 11.50 -4.49 3.66
N GLU A 205 12.62 -3.81 3.88
CA GLU A 205 13.83 -3.98 3.06
C GLU A 205 14.35 -5.42 3.08
N ASP A 206 14.34 -6.05 4.26
CA ASP A 206 14.76 -7.45 4.44
C ASP A 206 13.83 -8.41 3.70
N ARG A 207 12.51 -8.23 3.82
CA ARG A 207 11.53 -9.00 3.02
C ARG A 207 11.77 -8.84 1.52
N CYS A 208 11.99 -7.61 1.04
CA CYS A 208 12.29 -7.35 -0.37
C CYS A 208 13.60 -8.03 -0.82
N ALA A 209 14.63 -8.01 0.02
CA ALA A 209 15.93 -8.62 -0.27
C ALA A 209 15.90 -10.16 -0.17
N GLN A 210 15.04 -10.73 0.67
CA GLN A 210 14.90 -12.17 0.85
C GLN A 210 13.91 -12.81 -0.12
N PHE A 211 12.98 -12.03 -0.70
CA PHE A 211 12.01 -12.52 -1.67
C PHE A 211 12.70 -13.20 -2.86
N ASP A 212 12.53 -14.52 -2.99
CA ASP A 212 13.19 -15.30 -4.02
C ASP A 212 12.22 -16.28 -4.69
N LEU A 213 12.07 -16.14 -6.00
CA LEU A 213 11.31 -17.05 -6.85
C LEU A 213 12.22 -18.03 -7.59
N SER A 214 13.52 -18.07 -7.30
CA SER A 214 14.46 -18.91 -8.04
C SER A 214 14.10 -20.39 -8.00
N GLY A 215 14.28 -21.05 -9.14
CA GLY A 215 13.95 -22.45 -9.35
C GLY A 215 13.07 -22.68 -10.58
N LYS A 216 12.62 -23.92 -10.74
CA LYS A 216 11.68 -24.32 -11.80
C LYS A 216 10.28 -24.44 -11.22
N TRP A 217 9.32 -23.83 -11.90
CA TRP A 217 7.92 -23.76 -11.51
C TRP A 217 7.05 -24.29 -12.65
N TYR A 218 6.24 -25.29 -12.35
CA TYR A 218 5.29 -25.90 -13.27
C TYR A 218 3.90 -25.28 -13.08
N ARG A 219 3.27 -24.80 -14.16
CA ARG A 219 1.89 -24.32 -14.08
C ARG A 219 0.91 -25.48 -13.95
N ASP A 220 0.11 -25.47 -12.89
CA ASP A 220 -1.08 -26.32 -12.79
C ASP A 220 -2.28 -25.62 -13.45
N SER A 221 -2.54 -25.96 -14.72
CA SER A 221 -3.65 -25.37 -15.47
C SER A 221 -5.02 -25.72 -14.91
N THR A 222 -5.17 -26.83 -14.17
CA THR A 222 -6.44 -27.22 -13.54
C THR A 222 -6.87 -26.30 -12.40
N ARG A 223 -5.91 -25.54 -11.86
CA ARG A 223 -6.10 -24.55 -10.79
C ARG A 223 -6.08 -23.11 -11.30
N SER A 224 -6.06 -22.93 -12.62
CA SER A 224 -6.08 -21.60 -13.22
C SER A 224 -7.52 -21.09 -13.32
N GLU A 225 -7.74 -19.85 -12.90
CA GLU A 225 -9.06 -19.22 -12.85
C GLU A 225 -9.09 -17.98 -13.75
N GLY A 226 -10.17 -17.79 -14.52
CA GLY A 226 -10.40 -16.59 -15.34
C GLY A 226 -9.40 -16.36 -16.48
N LEU A 227 -8.53 -17.33 -16.78
CA LEU A 227 -7.44 -17.15 -17.73
C LEU A 227 -7.93 -17.02 -19.18
N LYS A 228 -8.96 -17.78 -19.57
CA LYS A 228 -9.57 -17.69 -20.91
C LYS A 228 -10.11 -16.27 -21.14
N GLU A 229 -10.94 -15.77 -20.23
CA GLU A 229 -11.52 -14.43 -20.27
C GLU A 229 -10.44 -13.35 -20.30
N ALA A 230 -9.40 -13.49 -19.49
CA ALA A 230 -8.27 -12.57 -19.45
C ALA A 230 -7.46 -12.57 -20.76
N LEU A 231 -7.26 -13.71 -21.41
CA LEU A 231 -6.58 -13.79 -22.71
C LEU A 231 -7.43 -13.15 -23.81
N MET A 232 -8.73 -13.43 -23.83
CA MET A 232 -9.66 -12.79 -24.78
C MET A 232 -9.70 -11.27 -24.62
N ALA A 233 -9.68 -10.78 -23.38
CA ALA A 233 -9.61 -9.35 -23.09
C ALA A 233 -8.38 -8.66 -23.70
N ARG A 234 -7.26 -9.38 -23.79
CA ARG A 234 -6.01 -8.94 -24.41
C ARG A 234 -5.99 -9.12 -25.93
N GLY A 235 -7.08 -9.58 -26.53
CA GLY A 235 -7.25 -9.70 -27.99
C GLY A 235 -6.87 -11.04 -28.58
N ILE A 236 -6.69 -12.07 -27.75
CA ILE A 236 -6.50 -13.44 -28.23
C ILE A 236 -7.86 -13.99 -28.68
N SER A 237 -7.89 -14.71 -29.82
CA SER A 237 -9.14 -15.35 -30.27
C SER A 237 -9.62 -16.38 -29.25
N GLU A 238 -10.93 -16.60 -29.16
CA GLU A 238 -11.50 -17.55 -28.20
C GLU A 238 -10.88 -18.95 -28.32
N GLU A 239 -10.74 -19.47 -29.55
CA GLU A 239 -10.09 -20.75 -29.81
C GLU A 239 -8.65 -20.82 -29.27
N THR A 240 -7.85 -19.78 -29.52
CA THR A 240 -6.46 -19.71 -29.03
C THR A 240 -6.43 -19.52 -27.51
N ALA A 241 -7.36 -18.75 -26.95
CA ALA A 241 -7.46 -18.48 -25.53
C ALA A 241 -7.80 -19.73 -24.73
N ILE A 242 -8.73 -20.56 -25.22
CA ILE A 242 -9.05 -21.88 -24.63
C ILE A 242 -7.81 -22.75 -24.60
N LYS A 243 -7.14 -22.89 -25.76
CA LYS A 243 -5.91 -23.69 -25.86
C LYS A 243 -4.83 -23.22 -24.87
N HIS A 244 -4.52 -21.92 -24.87
CA HIS A 244 -3.48 -21.36 -23.98
C HIS A 244 -3.87 -21.41 -22.49
N ALA A 245 -5.16 -21.37 -22.17
CA ALA A 245 -5.62 -21.50 -20.79
C ALA A 245 -5.32 -22.89 -20.22
N GLU A 246 -5.39 -23.93 -21.04
CA GLU A 246 -5.18 -25.33 -20.64
C GLU A 246 -3.72 -25.80 -20.81
N GLU A 247 -2.97 -25.17 -21.72
CA GLU A 247 -1.64 -25.63 -22.16
C GLU A 247 -0.56 -25.56 -21.07
N PRO A 248 0.01 -26.69 -20.61
CA PRO A 248 0.99 -26.64 -19.54
C PRO A 248 2.30 -25.97 -19.99
N TYR A 249 2.91 -25.19 -19.09
CA TYR A 249 4.25 -24.65 -19.31
C TYR A 249 5.05 -24.59 -18.02
N VAL A 250 6.37 -24.51 -18.17
CA VAL A 250 7.32 -24.42 -17.06
C VAL A 250 8.03 -23.07 -17.13
N GLN A 251 8.25 -22.44 -15.98
CA GLN A 251 9.08 -21.25 -15.85
C GLN A 251 10.31 -21.56 -15.01
N LYS A 252 11.50 -21.30 -15.54
CA LYS A 252 12.74 -21.25 -14.76
C LYS A 252 13.01 -19.79 -14.39
N TRP A 253 12.98 -19.52 -13.11
CA TRP A 253 13.30 -18.24 -12.51
C TRP A 253 14.73 -18.27 -11.99
N GLN A 254 15.49 -17.23 -12.34
CA GLN A 254 16.87 -17.05 -11.88
C GLN A 254 17.03 -15.64 -11.35
N ARG A 255 17.37 -15.52 -10.07
CA ARG A 255 17.78 -14.23 -9.49
C ARG A 255 19.11 -13.78 -10.09
N LEU A 256 19.17 -12.51 -10.51
CA LEU A 256 20.32 -11.92 -11.19
C LEU A 256 21.31 -11.22 -10.22
N LYS A 257 20.83 -10.80 -9.05
CA LYS A 257 21.62 -10.10 -8.04
C LYS A 257 21.70 -10.92 -6.75
N ALA A 258 22.91 -11.06 -6.21
CA ALA A 258 23.12 -11.77 -4.93
C ALA A 258 22.56 -11.01 -3.72
N ASN A 259 22.59 -9.67 -3.76
CA ASN A 259 22.16 -8.80 -2.67
C ASN A 259 21.17 -7.73 -3.16
N GLY A 260 20.33 -7.24 -2.25
CA GLY A 260 19.34 -6.20 -2.51
C GLY A 260 18.05 -6.72 -3.18
N PRO A 261 17.16 -5.83 -3.62
CA PRO A 261 15.92 -6.18 -4.31
C PRO A 261 16.13 -7.19 -5.44
N SER A 262 15.32 -8.24 -5.48
CA SER A 262 15.47 -9.34 -6.44
C SER A 262 15.06 -8.91 -7.84
N GLU A 263 15.99 -9.07 -8.78
CA GLU A 263 15.75 -8.98 -10.21
C GLU A 263 15.81 -10.38 -10.81
N PHE A 264 14.88 -10.70 -11.71
CA PHE A 264 14.75 -12.06 -12.21
C PHE A 264 14.91 -12.14 -13.72
N LYS A 265 15.70 -13.11 -14.17
CA LYS A 265 15.60 -13.67 -15.52
C LYS A 265 14.65 -14.85 -15.48
N VAL A 266 13.67 -14.86 -16.38
CA VAL A 266 12.63 -15.89 -16.45
C VAL A 266 12.62 -16.48 -17.85
N ILE A 267 12.82 -17.80 -17.91
CA ILE A 267 12.75 -18.57 -19.15
C ILE A 267 11.50 -19.44 -19.07
N THR A 268 10.63 -19.32 -20.06
CA THR A 268 9.41 -20.11 -20.18
C THR A 268 9.61 -21.19 -21.23
N TYR A 269 9.31 -22.43 -20.87
CA TYR A 269 9.46 -23.61 -21.70
C TYR A 269 8.09 -24.23 -21.97
N ASP A 270 7.94 -24.78 -23.16
CA ASP A 270 6.95 -25.82 -23.41
C ASP A 270 7.25 -27.03 -22.52
N ARG A 271 6.23 -27.56 -21.85
CA ARG A 271 6.44 -28.67 -20.91
C ARG A 271 6.91 -29.94 -21.62
N ASP A 272 6.26 -30.29 -22.72
CA ASP A 272 6.36 -31.63 -23.31
C ASP A 272 7.58 -31.73 -24.23
N THR A 273 7.89 -30.65 -24.94
CA THR A 273 9.01 -30.56 -25.88
C THR A 273 10.27 -29.96 -25.26
N GLY A 274 10.14 -29.25 -24.13
CA GLY A 274 11.25 -28.50 -23.51
C GLY A 274 11.72 -27.30 -24.33
N THR A 275 11.00 -26.93 -25.40
CA THR A 275 11.37 -25.81 -26.27
C THR A 275 11.21 -24.49 -25.55
N ILE A 276 12.18 -23.58 -25.72
CA ILE A 276 12.12 -22.24 -25.15
C ILE A 276 11.06 -21.45 -25.90
N ARG A 277 10.03 -21.02 -25.18
CA ARG A 277 8.97 -20.15 -25.70
C ARG A 277 9.33 -18.68 -25.58
N ARG A 278 9.97 -18.32 -24.46
CA ARG A 278 10.29 -16.92 -24.15
C ARG A 278 11.37 -16.80 -23.09
N GLU A 279 12.15 -15.74 -23.20
CA GLU A 279 13.05 -15.26 -22.16
C GLU A 279 12.72 -13.80 -21.85
N LEU A 280 12.70 -13.42 -20.57
CA LEU A 280 12.45 -12.05 -20.15
C LEU A 280 13.19 -11.73 -18.85
N ILE A 281 13.61 -10.47 -18.71
CA ILE A 281 14.21 -9.93 -17.49
C ILE A 281 13.19 -8.99 -16.82
N TYR A 282 13.03 -9.14 -15.51
CA TYR A 282 12.24 -8.28 -14.63
C TYR A 282 13.20 -7.53 -13.69
N PRO A 283 13.76 -6.38 -14.12
CA PRO A 283 14.52 -5.51 -13.24
C PRO A 283 13.57 -4.72 -12.34
N ILE A 284 14.04 -4.29 -11.16
CA ILE A 284 13.29 -3.36 -10.31
C ILE A 284 13.33 -1.96 -10.92
N GLY A 285 12.21 -1.25 -10.88
CA GLY A 285 12.04 0.05 -11.52
C GLY A 285 11.49 -0.05 -12.95
N LYS A 286 11.58 1.07 -13.66
CA LYS A 286 11.02 1.21 -15.02
C LYS A 286 11.97 0.61 -16.06
N PHE A 287 11.42 -0.12 -17.00
CA PHE A 287 12.16 -0.68 -18.13
C PHE A 287 11.25 -0.81 -19.35
N LYS A 288 11.86 -1.07 -20.51
CA LYS A 288 11.15 -1.24 -21.76
C LYS A 288 11.41 -2.65 -22.30
N GLU A 289 10.36 -3.28 -22.79
CA GLU A 289 10.44 -4.57 -23.45
C GLU A 289 10.11 -4.40 -24.93
N VAL A 290 11.07 -4.75 -25.79
CA VAL A 290 10.82 -4.89 -27.23
C VAL A 290 10.31 -6.31 -27.46
N TYR A 291 9.22 -6.45 -28.20
CA TYR A 291 8.76 -7.75 -28.68
C TYR A 291 8.66 -7.74 -30.20
N GLU A 292 9.08 -8.83 -30.83
CA GLU A 292 9.01 -9.04 -32.27
C GLU A 292 7.80 -9.93 -32.60
N GLY A 293 6.97 -9.52 -33.57
CA GLY A 293 5.85 -10.32 -34.08
C GLY A 293 4.62 -10.43 -33.16
N LYS A 294 3.89 -11.56 -33.26
CA LYS A 294 2.66 -11.84 -32.50
C LYS A 294 2.96 -12.10 -31.03
N SER A 295 2.82 -11.07 -30.20
CA SER A 295 2.87 -11.26 -28.74
C SER A 295 1.77 -12.22 -28.29
N MET A 296 2.16 -13.35 -27.70
CA MET A 296 1.23 -14.31 -27.09
C MET A 296 0.48 -13.72 -25.87
N LEU A 297 0.97 -12.63 -25.30
CA LEU A 297 0.32 -11.92 -24.21
C LEU A 297 -0.57 -10.77 -24.68
N PHE A 298 -0.22 -10.09 -25.78
CA PHE A 298 -0.76 -8.75 -26.07
C PHE A 298 -1.46 -8.57 -27.42
N GLY A 299 -1.56 -9.62 -28.24
CA GLY A 299 -2.38 -9.63 -29.47
C GLY A 299 -2.09 -8.49 -30.45
N GLY A 300 -1.23 -8.72 -31.45
CA GLY A 300 -0.93 -7.76 -32.53
C GLY A 300 0.14 -8.32 -33.48
N SER A 301 0.19 -7.89 -34.74
CA SER A 301 1.06 -8.49 -35.77
C SER A 301 2.44 -7.84 -35.95
N ASP A 302 2.67 -6.64 -35.41
CA ASP A 302 3.74 -5.76 -35.94
C ASP A 302 4.90 -5.52 -34.97
N GLY A 303 5.05 -6.36 -33.93
CA GLY A 303 5.99 -6.10 -32.84
C GLY A 303 5.65 -4.82 -32.07
N GLY A 304 6.52 -4.40 -31.15
CA GLY A 304 6.29 -3.17 -30.40
C GLY A 304 7.18 -2.99 -29.18
N LEU A 305 6.96 -1.87 -28.50
CA LEU A 305 7.65 -1.48 -27.27
C LEU A 305 6.62 -1.40 -26.13
N ILE A 306 6.86 -2.13 -25.05
CA ILE A 306 6.00 -2.13 -23.87
C ILE A 306 6.75 -1.45 -22.74
N GLU A 307 6.12 -0.45 -22.14
CA GLU A 307 6.63 0.18 -20.93
C GLU A 307 6.20 -0.62 -19.72
N ARG A 308 7.17 -0.95 -18.86
CA ARG A 308 6.97 -1.80 -17.71
C ARG A 308 7.63 -1.21 -16.48
N GLN A 309 7.12 -1.58 -15.31
CA GLN A 309 7.72 -1.21 -14.04
C GLN A 309 7.58 -2.39 -13.07
N CYS A 310 8.70 -2.86 -12.50
CA CYS A 310 8.63 -3.81 -11.38
C CYS A 310 8.90 -3.13 -10.05
N PHE A 311 8.23 -3.61 -9.01
CA PHE A 311 8.33 -3.16 -7.63
C PHE A 311 7.72 -4.22 -6.72
N TYR A 312 7.74 -3.97 -5.42
CA TYR A 312 7.07 -4.82 -4.44
C TYR A 312 5.79 -4.16 -3.93
N CYS A 313 4.80 -4.96 -3.58
CA CYS A 313 3.63 -4.51 -2.83
C CYS A 313 3.43 -5.44 -1.64
N ALA A 314 2.82 -4.93 -0.58
CA ALA A 314 2.31 -5.82 0.46
C ALA A 314 1.20 -6.72 -0.12
N GLU A 315 1.16 -7.97 0.34
CA GLU A 315 0.20 -8.96 -0.15
C GLU A 315 -0.33 -9.79 1.01
N GLN A 316 -1.60 -9.63 1.37
CA GLN A 316 -2.19 -10.26 2.54
C GLN A 316 -2.19 -11.78 2.42
N ASP A 317 -2.36 -12.31 1.21
CA ASP A 317 -2.45 -13.75 0.95
C ASP A 317 -1.09 -14.45 0.88
N ALA A 318 0.01 -13.70 0.85
CA ALA A 318 1.35 -14.25 0.73
C ALA A 318 1.89 -14.77 2.07
N ASP A 319 2.75 -15.77 2.00
CA ASP A 319 3.44 -16.36 3.16
C ASP A 319 4.26 -15.27 3.89
N ASP A 320 5.07 -14.52 3.14
CA ASP A 320 5.94 -13.45 3.66
C ASP A 320 5.30 -12.04 3.59
N LYS A 321 3.99 -11.97 3.30
CA LYS A 321 3.23 -10.72 3.16
C LYS A 321 3.74 -9.74 2.10
N ILE A 322 4.35 -10.26 1.03
CA ILE A 322 4.96 -9.49 -0.05
C ILE A 322 4.67 -10.13 -1.41
N ALA A 323 4.50 -9.29 -2.44
CA ALA A 323 4.42 -9.71 -3.82
C ALA A 323 5.39 -8.91 -4.69
N HIS A 324 6.00 -9.59 -5.68
CA HIS A 324 6.69 -8.94 -6.79
C HIS A 324 5.67 -8.59 -7.87
N VAL A 325 5.50 -7.31 -8.13
CA VAL A 325 4.51 -6.76 -9.06
C VAL A 325 5.19 -6.24 -10.30
N THR A 326 4.60 -6.49 -11.47
CA THR A 326 4.98 -5.86 -12.74
C THR A 326 3.78 -5.15 -13.33
N MET A 327 3.87 -3.83 -13.46
CA MET A 327 2.92 -3.04 -14.24
C MET A 327 3.39 -2.99 -15.69
N SER A 328 2.45 -3.11 -16.63
CA SER A 328 2.72 -3.05 -18.08
C SER A 328 1.66 -2.18 -18.76
N VAL A 329 2.10 -1.25 -19.62
CA VAL A 329 1.21 -0.44 -20.45
C VAL A 329 1.23 -0.97 -21.87
N THR A 330 0.06 -1.31 -22.40
CA THR A 330 -0.12 -1.91 -23.72
C THR A 330 -1.06 -1.06 -24.56
N PRO A 331 -1.10 -1.21 -25.89
CA PRO A 331 -2.06 -0.50 -26.74
C PRO A 331 -3.53 -0.75 -26.37
N ARG A 332 -3.84 -1.89 -25.74
CA ARG A 332 -5.20 -2.29 -25.37
C ARG A 332 -5.61 -1.89 -23.96
N GLY A 333 -4.66 -1.43 -23.14
CA GLY A 333 -4.90 -1.18 -21.72
C GLY A 333 -3.68 -1.39 -20.84
N ARG A 334 -3.89 -1.41 -19.54
CA ARG A 334 -2.85 -1.66 -18.53
C ARG A 334 -3.00 -3.04 -17.90
N GLU A 335 -1.89 -3.66 -17.57
CA GLU A 335 -1.83 -4.95 -16.89
C GLU A 335 -1.00 -4.87 -15.61
N GLU A 336 -1.52 -5.45 -14.54
CA GLU A 336 -0.77 -5.84 -13.35
C GLU A 336 -0.50 -7.35 -13.41
N SER A 337 0.76 -7.75 -13.29
CA SER A 337 1.18 -9.12 -13.01
C SER A 337 1.76 -9.18 -11.60
N ARG A 338 1.02 -9.77 -10.66
CA ARG A 338 1.38 -9.88 -9.25
C ARG A 338 1.78 -11.31 -8.88
N ARG A 339 3.00 -11.48 -8.38
CA ARG A 339 3.60 -12.78 -8.06
C ARG A 339 3.94 -12.88 -6.59
N PHE A 340 3.44 -13.90 -5.92
CA PHE A 340 3.71 -14.14 -4.51
C PHE A 340 3.69 -15.63 -4.23
N VAL A 341 4.34 -16.03 -3.12
CA VAL A 341 4.31 -17.41 -2.65
C VAL A 341 3.20 -17.55 -1.62
N ARG A 342 2.38 -18.59 -1.75
CA ARG A 342 1.32 -18.94 -0.80
C ARG A 342 1.33 -20.45 -0.58
N ASN A 343 1.52 -20.87 0.66
CA ASN A 343 1.71 -22.27 1.04
C ASN A 343 2.84 -22.95 0.24
N GLY A 344 3.94 -22.24 -0.02
CA GLY A 344 5.07 -22.74 -0.80
C GLY A 344 4.86 -22.83 -2.32
N GLU A 345 3.70 -22.43 -2.82
CA GLU A 345 3.37 -22.41 -4.26
C GLU A 345 3.44 -20.98 -4.82
N LEU A 346 3.94 -20.83 -6.04
CA LEU A 346 3.94 -19.53 -6.72
C LEU A 346 2.55 -19.26 -7.28
N VAL A 347 1.93 -18.17 -6.83
CA VAL A 347 0.68 -17.65 -7.35
C VAL A 347 0.98 -16.45 -8.23
N LEU A 348 0.38 -16.45 -9.43
CA LEU A 348 0.42 -15.32 -10.34
C LEU A 348 -1.01 -14.83 -10.58
N ARG A 349 -1.33 -13.71 -9.94
CA ARG A 349 -2.59 -12.99 -10.14
C ARG A 349 -2.36 -11.91 -11.18
N ARG A 350 -3.17 -11.87 -12.23
CA ARG A 350 -3.17 -10.80 -13.23
C ARG A 350 -4.45 -10.02 -13.16
N SER A 351 -4.32 -8.70 -13.28
CA SER A 351 -5.45 -7.80 -13.48
C SER A 351 -5.22 -7.03 -14.78
N PHE A 352 -6.24 -6.95 -15.62
CA PHE A 352 -6.21 -6.21 -16.87
C PHE A 352 -7.33 -5.16 -16.87
N TRP A 353 -6.98 -3.93 -17.22
CA TRP A 353 -7.91 -2.83 -17.39
C TRP A 353 -7.82 -2.34 -18.83
N HIS A 354 -8.92 -2.38 -19.56
CA HIS A 354 -9.03 -1.71 -20.86
C HIS A 354 -8.95 -0.20 -20.69
N SER A 355 -8.55 0.51 -21.75
CA SER A 355 -8.51 1.98 -21.73
C SER A 355 -9.89 2.64 -21.82
N TRP A 356 -10.93 1.91 -22.24
CA TRP A 356 -12.27 2.44 -22.51
C TRP A 356 -13.34 2.04 -21.49
N ARG A 357 -13.00 1.25 -20.46
CA ARG A 357 -13.93 0.84 -19.40
C ARG A 357 -13.23 0.71 -18.05
N THR A 358 -14.00 0.75 -16.97
CA THR A 358 -13.48 0.84 -15.60
C THR A 358 -13.32 -0.51 -14.92
N ASP A 359 -14.02 -1.55 -15.38
CA ASP A 359 -13.98 -2.88 -14.77
C ASP A 359 -12.73 -3.66 -15.19
N LYS A 360 -12.10 -4.29 -14.20
CA LYS A 360 -10.91 -5.12 -14.39
C LYS A 360 -11.27 -6.57 -14.61
N ILE A 361 -10.52 -7.24 -15.46
CA ILE A 361 -10.58 -8.68 -15.66
C ILE A 361 -9.42 -9.31 -14.90
N VAL A 362 -9.72 -10.28 -14.04
CA VAL A 362 -8.74 -10.93 -13.18
C VAL A 362 -8.58 -12.38 -13.59
N SER A 363 -7.34 -12.85 -13.62
CA SER A 363 -7.03 -14.26 -13.74
C SER A 363 -5.99 -14.67 -12.69
N THR A 364 -6.04 -15.91 -12.24
CA THR A 364 -5.05 -16.49 -11.33
C THR A 364 -4.48 -17.74 -11.95
N GLU A 365 -3.16 -17.88 -11.92
CA GLU A 365 -2.44 -19.11 -12.24
C GLU A 365 -1.67 -19.57 -11.00
N VAL A 366 -1.62 -20.88 -10.76
CA VAL A 366 -0.83 -21.48 -9.68
C VAL A 366 0.28 -22.33 -10.25
N PHE A 367 1.45 -22.22 -9.64
CA PHE A 367 2.63 -22.97 -10.03
C PHE A 367 3.19 -23.77 -8.87
N VAL A 368 3.46 -25.04 -9.13
CA VAL A 368 4.07 -25.98 -8.21
C VAL A 368 5.57 -26.02 -8.50
N LYS A 369 6.40 -26.00 -7.44
CA LYS A 369 7.85 -26.10 -7.59
C LYS A 369 8.20 -27.48 -8.13
N CYS A 370 9.01 -27.54 -9.20
CA CYS A 370 9.52 -28.81 -9.70
C CYS A 370 10.54 -29.35 -8.70
N LEU A 371 10.40 -30.63 -8.32
CA LEU A 371 11.45 -31.34 -7.60
C LEU A 371 12.64 -31.49 -8.55
N GLU A 372 13.84 -31.11 -8.09
CA GLU A 372 15.10 -31.25 -8.85
C GLU A 372 15.59 -32.70 -8.88
#